data_AF-A0A067BRU6-F1
#
_entry.id   AF-A0A067BRU6-F1
#
_cell.length_a   1.000
_cell.length_b   1.000
_cell.length_c   1.000
_cell.angle_alpha   90.00
_cell.angle_beta   90.00
_cell.angle_gamma   90.00
#
_symmetry.space_group_name_H-M   'P 1'
#
loop_
_entity.id
_entity.type
_entity.pdbx_description
1 polymer ?
#
loop_
_entity_poly.entity_id
_entity_poly.type
_entity_poly.pdbx_seq_one_letter_code
_entity_poly.pdbx_strand_id
1 'polypeptide(L)'
;MAARARAFKVAFKCTGCGRCCTGQGGIAWVNGREIAAMAEHLALPKATFAKQYLRTVNGATALRQTDDDRQCIFLDGKQCSVYPARPTQCRTYPFWPQQLISKYDWTLAAKECEGILLDAPPPETITPDAHILKEVVIHEVHRSGEELTYDDINDLVSELEPEMLDAFQEEVDAKYQRSILHEDDDILVMDSFLDGLPPTRSLHFVDRLELVQSEVLLNEDGSINDTELALDVHKGLCVGLTLLRTERLHNLRIGLLGAGRGGSFRTFLTSTCAA
;
A
#
# COMPACT_ATOMS: atom_id res chain seq x y z
N MET A 1 -6.32 -25.30 11.42
CA MET A 1 -5.71 -24.58 12.59
C MET A 1 -6.44 -23.27 12.66
N ALA A 2 -6.89 -22.80 13.84
CA ALA A 2 -7.59 -21.52 13.93
C ALA A 2 -6.71 -20.39 13.36
N ALA A 3 -7.28 -19.51 12.52
CA ALA A 3 -6.66 -18.26 12.08
C ALA A 3 -5.84 -17.63 13.21
N ARG A 4 -4.56 -17.34 12.95
CA ARG A 4 -3.74 -16.57 13.89
C ARG A 4 -4.42 -15.22 14.10
N ALA A 5 -4.77 -14.91 15.33
CA ALA A 5 -5.29 -13.60 15.69
C ALA A 5 -4.29 -12.52 15.27
N ARG A 6 -4.78 -11.46 14.61
CA ARG A 6 -3.92 -10.34 14.19
C ARG A 6 -3.18 -9.76 15.40
N ALA A 7 -1.93 -9.34 15.18
CA ALA A 7 -1.11 -8.74 16.23
C ALA A 7 -1.64 -7.38 16.73
N PHE A 8 -2.59 -6.77 16.00
CA PHE A 8 -3.21 -5.49 16.33
C PHE A 8 -4.70 -5.50 16.03
N LYS A 9 -5.46 -4.64 16.72
CA LYS A 9 -6.90 -4.48 16.51
C LYS A 9 -7.17 -3.52 15.36
N VAL A 10 -8.12 -3.89 14.51
CA VAL A 10 -8.64 -3.06 13.42
C VAL A 10 -10.01 -2.53 13.86
N ALA A 11 -10.19 -1.22 13.79
CA ALA A 11 -11.45 -0.57 14.11
C ALA A 11 -11.81 0.45 13.04
N PHE A 12 -13.03 0.32 12.49
CA PHE A 12 -13.46 1.14 11.38
C PHE A 12 -14.96 1.47 11.46
N LYS A 13 -15.30 2.74 11.22
CA LYS A 13 -16.66 3.21 11.05
C LYS A 13 -16.72 4.25 9.94
N CYS A 14 -17.26 3.88 8.79
CA CYS A 14 -17.45 4.82 7.69
C CYS A 14 -18.33 6.01 8.12
N THR A 15 -17.83 7.23 7.88
CA THR A 15 -18.54 8.48 8.18
C THR A 15 -19.26 9.07 6.97
N GLY A 16 -19.13 8.46 5.79
CA GLY A 16 -19.65 9.01 4.54
C GLY A 16 -18.93 10.31 4.12
N CYS A 17 -17.67 10.49 4.49
CA CYS A 17 -16.93 11.73 4.22
C CYS A 17 -16.50 11.93 2.76
N GLY A 18 -16.45 10.87 1.95
CA GLY A 18 -16.03 10.91 0.55
C GLY A 18 -14.51 10.90 0.31
N ARG A 19 -13.68 10.90 1.37
CA ARG A 19 -12.21 10.96 1.22
C ARG A 19 -11.58 9.81 0.44
N CYS A 20 -12.17 8.61 0.50
CA CYS A 20 -11.73 7.47 -0.31
C CYS A 20 -11.84 7.71 -1.83
N CYS A 21 -12.58 8.74 -2.24
CA CYS A 21 -12.75 9.15 -3.64
C CYS A 21 -11.92 10.39 -3.99
N THR A 22 -11.14 10.95 -3.06
CA THR A 22 -10.29 12.15 -3.27
C THR A 22 -8.82 11.78 -3.32
N GLY A 23 -7.98 12.68 -3.84
CA GLY A 23 -6.53 12.50 -3.92
C GLY A 23 -6.01 12.55 -5.35
N GLN A 24 -4.75 12.98 -5.50
CA GLN A 24 -4.07 12.98 -6.80
C GLN A 24 -3.60 11.58 -7.19
N GLY A 25 -3.77 11.22 -8.46
CA GLY A 25 -3.35 9.92 -8.99
C GLY A 25 -4.11 8.72 -8.41
N GLY A 26 -5.31 8.90 -7.87
CA GLY A 26 -6.14 7.83 -7.34
C GLY A 26 -6.57 6.82 -8.41
N ILE A 27 -6.37 5.52 -8.15
CA ILE A 27 -6.67 4.46 -9.12
C ILE A 27 -7.70 3.50 -8.52
N ALA A 28 -8.89 3.45 -9.13
CA ALA A 28 -9.92 2.45 -8.86
C ALA A 28 -10.02 1.52 -10.07
N TRP A 29 -9.40 0.36 -9.98
CA TRP A 29 -9.42 -0.70 -10.99
C TRP A 29 -10.82 -1.30 -11.11
N VAL A 30 -11.19 -1.63 -12.34
CA VAL A 30 -12.49 -2.24 -12.66
C VAL A 30 -12.34 -3.32 -13.71
N ASN A 31 -13.10 -4.40 -13.57
CA ASN A 31 -13.19 -5.47 -14.58
C ASN A 31 -14.42 -5.31 -15.49
N GLY A 32 -14.52 -6.16 -16.50
CA GLY A 32 -15.58 -6.14 -17.51
C GLY A 32 -17.00 -6.33 -16.97
N ARG A 33 -17.19 -7.14 -15.91
CA ARG A 33 -18.48 -7.31 -15.22
C ARG A 33 -18.87 -6.10 -14.39
N GLU A 34 -17.94 -5.52 -13.64
CA GLU A 34 -18.16 -4.28 -12.88
C GLU A 34 -18.52 -3.13 -13.80
N ILE A 35 -17.81 -2.99 -14.94
CA ILE A 35 -18.13 -2.00 -15.97
C ILE A 35 -19.58 -2.18 -16.48
N ALA A 36 -20.02 -3.42 -16.68
CA ALA A 36 -21.38 -3.70 -17.14
C ALA A 36 -22.42 -3.30 -16.08
N ALA A 37 -22.20 -3.68 -14.81
CA ALA A 37 -23.07 -3.34 -13.70
C ALA A 37 -23.17 -1.82 -13.47
N MET A 38 -22.05 -1.11 -13.53
CA MET A 38 -22.01 0.35 -13.42
C MET A 38 -22.72 1.05 -14.59
N ALA A 39 -22.54 0.56 -15.82
CA ALA A 39 -23.20 1.10 -16.99
C ALA A 39 -24.72 0.89 -16.93
N GLU A 40 -25.17 -0.30 -16.51
CA GLU A 40 -26.58 -0.61 -16.29
C GLU A 40 -27.20 0.29 -15.21
N HIS A 41 -26.50 0.49 -14.09
CA HIS A 41 -26.95 1.37 -13.01
C HIS A 41 -27.18 2.81 -13.47
N LEU A 42 -26.35 3.30 -14.40
CA LEU A 42 -26.49 4.64 -15.00
C LEU A 42 -27.43 4.68 -16.22
N ALA A 43 -28.03 3.55 -16.60
CA ALA A 43 -28.83 3.40 -17.83
C ALA A 43 -28.06 3.84 -19.10
N LEU A 44 -26.77 3.51 -19.18
CA LEU A 44 -25.89 3.85 -20.31
C LEU A 44 -25.46 2.60 -21.08
N PRO A 45 -25.32 2.69 -22.41
CA PRO A 45 -24.60 1.67 -23.17
C PRO A 45 -23.15 1.53 -22.67
N LYS A 46 -22.64 0.29 -22.57
CA LYS A 46 -21.27 -0.01 -22.12
C LYS A 46 -20.20 0.80 -22.86
N ALA A 47 -20.36 0.98 -24.17
CA ALA A 47 -19.43 1.80 -24.98
C ALA A 47 -19.43 3.28 -24.57
N THR A 48 -20.60 3.84 -24.25
CA THR A 48 -20.74 5.21 -23.76
C THR A 48 -20.10 5.35 -22.38
N PHE A 49 -20.38 4.40 -21.48
CA PHE A 49 -19.77 4.37 -20.16
C PHE A 49 -18.25 4.33 -20.23
N ALA A 50 -17.69 3.42 -21.05
CA ALA A 50 -16.25 3.30 -21.23
C ALA A 50 -15.61 4.60 -21.71
N LYS A 51 -16.23 5.27 -22.70
CA LYS A 51 -15.72 6.52 -23.24
C LYS A 51 -15.75 7.67 -22.22
N GLN A 52 -16.76 7.71 -21.35
CA GLN A 52 -16.96 8.81 -20.40
C GLN A 52 -16.21 8.62 -19.09
N TYR A 53 -16.16 7.38 -18.56
CA TYR A 53 -15.77 7.13 -17.17
C TYR A 53 -14.55 6.23 -17.00
N LEU A 54 -13.96 5.68 -18.06
CA LEU A 54 -12.80 4.79 -17.96
C LEU A 54 -11.51 5.41 -18.52
N ARG A 55 -10.39 5.05 -17.88
CA ARG A 55 -9.03 5.31 -18.33
C ARG A 55 -8.19 4.05 -18.27
N THR A 56 -7.11 4.01 -19.03
CA THR A 56 -6.11 2.93 -18.95
C THR A 56 -4.94 3.43 -18.14
N VAL A 57 -4.54 2.66 -17.13
CA VAL A 57 -3.35 2.93 -16.31
C VAL A 57 -2.53 1.64 -16.28
N ASN A 58 -1.24 1.70 -16.62
CA ASN A 58 -0.34 0.55 -16.62
C ASN A 58 -0.89 -0.72 -17.32
N GLY A 59 -1.64 -0.53 -18.41
CA GLY A 59 -2.24 -1.63 -19.19
C GLY A 59 -3.56 -2.20 -18.63
N ALA A 60 -4.00 -1.78 -17.44
CA ALA A 60 -5.28 -2.18 -16.84
C ALA A 60 -6.32 -1.05 -16.90
N THR A 61 -7.60 -1.41 -16.73
CA THR A 61 -8.72 -0.47 -16.82
C THR A 61 -9.09 0.08 -15.45
N ALA A 62 -9.19 1.40 -15.33
CA ALA A 62 -9.55 2.09 -14.10
C ALA A 62 -10.64 3.14 -14.35
N LEU A 63 -11.33 3.53 -13.29
CA LEU A 63 -12.21 4.70 -13.31
C LEU A 63 -11.40 5.98 -13.54
N ARG A 64 -12.00 6.92 -14.26
CA ARG A 64 -11.43 8.25 -14.44
C ARG A 64 -11.48 9.06 -13.15
N GLN A 65 -10.49 9.93 -13.03
CA GLN A 65 -10.55 11.08 -12.14
C GLN A 65 -11.09 12.30 -12.89
N THR A 66 -11.38 13.38 -12.17
CA THR A 66 -11.66 14.70 -12.72
C THR A 66 -10.48 15.20 -13.56
N ASP A 67 -10.72 16.19 -14.43
CA ASP A 67 -9.68 16.72 -15.34
C ASP A 67 -8.48 17.33 -14.59
N ASP A 68 -8.67 17.79 -13.35
CA ASP A 68 -7.60 18.28 -12.47
C ASP A 68 -6.93 17.16 -11.63
N ASP A 69 -7.33 15.91 -11.86
CA ASP A 69 -6.85 14.68 -11.23
C ASP A 69 -7.03 14.65 -9.71
N ARG A 70 -7.96 15.44 -9.14
CA ARG A 70 -8.10 15.55 -7.67
C ARG A 70 -9.09 14.60 -7.02
N GLN A 71 -10.02 14.03 -7.78
CA GLN A 71 -11.04 13.12 -7.25
C GLN A 71 -11.58 12.17 -8.32
N CYS A 72 -12.23 11.09 -7.88
CA CYS A 72 -12.98 10.19 -8.75
C CYS A 72 -14.10 10.94 -9.47
N ILE A 73 -14.34 10.62 -10.75
CA ILE A 73 -15.39 11.22 -11.57
C ILE A 73 -16.81 11.05 -11.02
N PHE A 74 -17.03 10.03 -10.17
CA PHE A 74 -18.32 9.74 -9.54
C PHE A 74 -18.50 10.38 -8.15
N LEU A 75 -17.54 11.17 -7.66
CA LEU A 75 -17.72 11.91 -6.41
C LEU A 75 -18.58 13.15 -6.65
N ASP A 76 -19.77 13.17 -6.05
CA ASP A 76 -20.67 14.32 -6.02
C ASP A 76 -20.80 14.84 -4.58
N GLY A 77 -20.19 16.00 -4.32
CA GLY A 77 -20.01 16.52 -2.97
C GLY A 77 -19.21 15.55 -2.09
N LYS A 78 -19.89 14.83 -1.19
CA LYS A 78 -19.30 13.80 -0.32
C LYS A 78 -19.79 12.38 -0.62
N GLN A 79 -20.64 12.22 -1.63
CA GLN A 79 -21.31 10.96 -1.93
C GLN A 79 -20.86 10.41 -3.28
N CYS A 80 -20.74 9.09 -3.36
CA CYS A 80 -20.51 8.43 -4.64
C CYS A 80 -21.85 8.35 -5.38
N SER A 81 -21.93 8.96 -6.57
CA SER A 81 -23.15 8.97 -7.38
C SER A 81 -23.56 7.58 -7.89
N VAL A 82 -22.64 6.60 -7.82
CA VAL A 82 -22.86 5.18 -8.16
C VAL A 82 -22.67 4.26 -6.95
N TYR A 83 -22.97 4.74 -5.73
CA TYR A 83 -22.73 3.99 -4.48
C TYR A 83 -23.25 2.52 -4.50
N PRO A 84 -24.44 2.22 -5.04
CA PRO A 84 -24.93 0.83 -5.11
C PRO A 84 -24.15 -0.05 -6.09
N ALA A 85 -23.54 0.54 -7.12
CA ALA A 85 -22.81 -0.16 -8.17
C ALA A 85 -21.28 0.01 -8.03
N ARG A 86 -20.78 0.32 -6.82
CA ARG A 86 -19.34 0.49 -6.58
C ARG A 86 -18.58 -0.78 -6.94
N PRO A 87 -17.41 -0.66 -7.59
CA PRO A 87 -16.56 -1.81 -7.85
C PRO A 87 -15.98 -2.38 -6.55
N THR A 88 -15.48 -3.60 -6.64
CA THR A 88 -14.97 -4.41 -5.54
C THR A 88 -13.86 -3.70 -4.76
N GLN A 89 -12.92 -3.06 -5.45
CA GLN A 89 -11.87 -2.26 -4.80
C GLN A 89 -12.46 -1.14 -3.93
N CYS A 90 -13.54 -0.48 -4.39
CA CYS A 90 -14.20 0.59 -3.63
C CYS A 90 -15.08 0.06 -2.48
N ARG A 91 -15.62 -1.16 -2.60
CA ARG A 91 -16.43 -1.81 -1.56
C ARG A 91 -15.59 -2.38 -0.42
N THR A 92 -14.40 -2.89 -0.74
CA THR A 92 -13.45 -3.49 0.21
C THR A 92 -12.62 -2.46 0.98
N TYR A 93 -12.69 -1.17 0.64
CA TYR A 93 -11.97 -0.12 1.38
C TYR A 93 -12.56 0.05 2.81
N PRO A 94 -11.74 0.15 3.87
CA PRO A 94 -10.27 0.25 3.91
C PRO A 94 -9.54 -1.09 4.17
N PHE A 95 -10.19 -2.24 4.00
CA PHE A 95 -9.61 -3.55 4.30
C PHE A 95 -8.72 -4.09 3.17
N TRP A 96 -8.01 -3.21 2.48
CA TRP A 96 -7.05 -3.64 1.47
C TRP A 96 -5.84 -4.29 2.15
N PRO A 97 -5.26 -5.37 1.59
CA PRO A 97 -4.16 -6.12 2.22
C PRO A 97 -3.00 -5.22 2.64
N GLN A 98 -2.65 -4.21 1.84
CA GLN A 98 -1.53 -3.30 2.10
C GLN A 98 -1.74 -2.42 3.34
N GLN A 99 -2.99 -2.10 3.68
CA GLN A 99 -3.34 -1.29 4.87
C GLN A 99 -3.33 -2.14 6.16
N LEU A 100 -3.25 -3.46 5.99
CA LEU A 100 -3.57 -4.45 6.99
C LEU A 100 -2.34 -5.28 7.40
N ILE A 101 -1.17 -5.03 6.79
CA ILE A 101 0.11 -5.70 7.06
C ILE A 101 0.55 -5.46 8.51
N SER A 102 0.46 -4.22 9.00
CA SER A 102 0.92 -3.87 10.34
C SER A 102 0.15 -2.71 10.96
N LYS A 103 0.34 -2.47 12.27
CA LYS A 103 -0.20 -1.28 12.95
C LYS A 103 0.27 0.01 12.28
N TYR A 104 1.50 0.05 11.78
CA TYR A 104 2.02 1.20 11.04
C TYR A 104 1.19 1.47 9.78
N ASP A 105 0.86 0.43 9.00
CA ASP A 105 0.10 0.59 7.75
C ASP A 105 -1.33 1.05 8.02
N TRP A 106 -1.94 0.52 9.08
CA TRP A 106 -3.25 0.95 9.52
C TRP A 106 -3.25 2.41 10.00
N THR A 107 -2.20 2.82 10.70
CA THR A 107 -1.99 4.20 11.15
C THR A 107 -1.79 5.14 9.96
N LEU A 108 -1.05 4.70 8.93
CA LEU A 108 -0.87 5.47 7.71
C LEU A 108 -2.18 5.63 6.94
N ALA A 109 -2.96 4.55 6.79
CA ALA A 109 -4.28 4.59 6.17
C ALA A 109 -5.24 5.54 6.90
N ALA A 110 -5.13 5.66 8.23
CA ALA A 110 -5.94 6.58 9.03
C ALA A 110 -5.75 8.06 8.67
N LYS A 111 -4.59 8.43 8.11
CA LYS A 111 -4.35 9.80 7.62
C LYS A 111 -5.28 10.17 6.46
N GLU A 112 -5.65 9.18 5.65
CA GLU A 112 -6.52 9.34 4.49
C GLU A 112 -8.01 9.11 4.83
N CYS A 113 -8.32 8.52 6.00
CA CYS A 113 -9.69 8.18 6.38
C CYS A 113 -9.97 8.34 7.88
N GLU A 114 -10.79 9.33 8.23
CA GLU A 114 -11.24 9.53 9.62
C GLU A 114 -12.10 8.39 10.18
N GLY A 115 -12.60 7.51 9.30
CA GLY A 115 -13.36 6.34 9.74
C GLY A 115 -12.48 5.27 10.36
N ILE A 116 -11.18 5.30 10.10
CA ILE A 116 -10.20 4.42 10.73
C ILE A 116 -9.90 4.94 12.13
N LEU A 117 -10.22 4.14 13.14
CA LEU A 117 -10.09 4.51 14.54
C LEU A 117 -8.80 3.91 15.12
N LEU A 118 -7.95 4.78 15.66
CA LEU A 118 -6.71 4.42 16.35
C LEU A 118 -6.91 4.49 17.86
N ASP A 119 -6.05 3.79 18.61
CA ASP A 119 -5.88 3.87 20.07
C ASP A 119 -7.15 3.75 20.94
N ALA A 120 -7.35 2.56 21.52
CA ALA A 120 -8.48 2.23 22.40
C ALA A 120 -9.87 2.53 21.77
N PRO A 121 -10.16 1.99 20.57
CA PRO A 121 -11.45 2.17 19.93
C PRO A 121 -12.58 1.57 20.80
N PRO A 122 -13.78 2.18 20.80
CA PRO A 122 -14.94 1.59 21.46
C PRO A 122 -15.17 0.15 20.96
N PRO A 123 -15.49 -0.83 21.84
CA PRO A 123 -15.61 -2.24 21.44
C PRO A 123 -16.56 -2.49 20.27
N GLU A 124 -17.61 -1.70 20.13
CA GLU A 124 -18.59 -1.76 19.05
C GLU A 124 -18.07 -1.34 17.67
N THR A 125 -16.89 -0.71 17.64
CA THR A 125 -16.22 -0.28 16.39
C THR A 125 -15.10 -1.23 15.97
N ILE A 126 -14.75 -2.19 16.83
CA ILE A 126 -13.74 -3.21 16.50
C ILE A 126 -14.33 -4.12 15.43
N THR A 127 -13.62 -4.20 14.30
CA THR A 127 -14.01 -5.05 13.19
C THR A 127 -13.65 -6.49 13.51
N PRO A 128 -14.59 -7.46 13.44
CA PRO A 128 -14.26 -8.87 13.64
C PRO A 128 -13.26 -9.40 12.61
N ASP A 129 -12.27 -10.19 13.04
CA ASP A 129 -11.23 -10.74 12.16
C ASP A 129 -11.83 -11.52 10.97
N ALA A 130 -12.92 -12.25 11.17
CA ALA A 130 -13.63 -12.96 10.10
C ALA A 130 -14.17 -12.02 9.01
N HIS A 131 -14.63 -10.82 9.37
CA HIS A 131 -15.05 -9.83 8.39
C HIS A 131 -13.86 -9.28 7.63
N ILE A 132 -12.76 -8.98 8.32
CA ILE A 132 -11.53 -8.47 7.68
C ILE A 132 -10.99 -9.49 6.68
N LEU A 133 -10.90 -10.76 7.09
CA LEU A 133 -10.42 -11.86 6.25
C LEU A 133 -11.28 -12.01 4.99
N LYS A 134 -12.61 -11.95 5.15
CA LYS A 134 -13.54 -11.98 4.02
C LYS A 134 -13.28 -10.83 3.03
N GLU A 135 -13.17 -9.59 3.51
CA GLU A 135 -12.93 -8.42 2.64
C GLU A 135 -11.56 -8.49 1.94
N VAL A 136 -10.54 -8.99 2.64
CA VAL A 136 -9.19 -9.24 2.10
C VAL A 136 -9.23 -10.28 0.97
N VAL A 137 -9.91 -11.40 1.18
CA VAL A 137 -10.08 -12.44 0.15
C VAL A 137 -10.80 -11.88 -1.07
N ILE A 138 -11.91 -11.16 -0.85
CA ILE A 138 -12.66 -10.53 -1.94
C ILE A 138 -11.78 -9.56 -2.74
N HIS A 139 -10.97 -8.75 -2.05
CA HIS A 139 -10.05 -7.82 -2.69
C HIS A 139 -8.98 -8.54 -3.52
N GLU A 140 -8.37 -9.60 -3.01
CA GLU A 140 -7.32 -10.31 -3.71
C GLU A 140 -7.83 -11.10 -4.92
N VAL A 141 -9.02 -11.70 -4.83
CA VAL A 141 -9.69 -12.33 -5.99
C VAL A 141 -10.00 -11.30 -7.08
N HIS A 142 -10.38 -10.07 -6.69
CA HIS A 142 -10.52 -8.98 -7.66
C HIS A 142 -9.17 -8.61 -8.30
N ARG A 143 -8.10 -8.54 -7.49
CA ARG A 143 -6.76 -8.19 -7.95
C ARG A 143 -6.12 -9.26 -8.83
N SER A 144 -6.52 -10.53 -8.72
CA SER A 144 -6.04 -11.61 -9.60
C SER A 144 -6.53 -11.48 -11.04
N GLY A 145 -7.49 -10.58 -11.30
CA GLY A 145 -8.01 -10.30 -12.65
C GLY A 145 -9.23 -11.15 -13.03
N GLU A 146 -9.84 -11.83 -12.06
CA GLU A 146 -11.10 -12.55 -12.29
C GLU A 146 -12.23 -11.59 -12.69
N GLU A 147 -13.00 -11.99 -13.70
CA GLU A 147 -14.15 -11.24 -14.20
C GLU A 147 -15.37 -11.53 -13.30
N LEU A 148 -15.33 -11.04 -12.06
CA LEU A 148 -16.35 -11.20 -11.03
C LEU A 148 -16.65 -9.86 -10.34
N THR A 149 -17.90 -9.62 -9.97
CA THR A 149 -18.26 -8.49 -9.12
C THR A 149 -18.03 -8.84 -7.64
N TYR A 150 -18.05 -7.84 -6.76
CA TYR A 150 -18.00 -8.08 -5.31
C TYR A 150 -19.04 -9.11 -4.88
N ASP A 151 -20.28 -9.00 -5.36
CA ASP A 151 -21.37 -9.88 -4.91
C ASP A 151 -21.14 -11.32 -5.40
N ASP A 152 -20.63 -11.51 -6.63
CA ASP A 152 -20.24 -12.83 -7.11
C ASP A 152 -19.16 -13.46 -6.20
N ILE A 153 -18.12 -12.70 -5.84
CA ILE A 153 -17.02 -13.21 -5.00
C ILE A 153 -17.52 -13.45 -3.58
N ASN A 154 -18.35 -12.56 -3.04
CA ASN A 154 -18.96 -12.70 -1.74
C ASN A 154 -19.78 -13.99 -1.61
N ASP A 155 -20.56 -14.32 -2.64
CA ASP A 155 -21.37 -15.54 -2.67
C ASP A 155 -20.47 -16.77 -2.69
N LEU A 156 -19.43 -16.79 -3.54
CA LEU A 156 -18.43 -17.85 -3.54
C LEU A 156 -17.75 -18.01 -2.17
N VAL A 157 -17.30 -16.91 -1.56
CA VAL A 157 -16.65 -16.92 -0.24
C VAL A 157 -17.58 -17.44 0.86
N SER A 158 -18.89 -17.19 0.75
CA SER A 158 -19.87 -17.69 1.72
C SER A 158 -20.07 -19.21 1.67
N GLU A 159 -19.71 -19.84 0.56
CA GLU A 159 -19.76 -21.29 0.36
C GLU A 159 -18.43 -22.00 0.73
N LEU A 160 -17.37 -21.24 0.99
CA LEU A 160 -16.06 -21.80 1.34
C LEU A 160 -16.04 -22.35 2.77
N GLU A 161 -15.36 -23.48 2.94
CA GLU A 161 -15.02 -23.99 4.26
C GLU A 161 -14.04 -23.03 4.97
N PRO A 162 -14.19 -22.79 6.29
CA PRO A 162 -13.32 -21.89 7.04
C PRO A 162 -11.82 -22.19 6.90
N GLU A 163 -11.45 -23.46 6.75
CA GLU A 163 -10.05 -23.90 6.62
C GLU A 163 -9.38 -23.35 5.35
N MET A 164 -10.14 -23.11 4.28
CA MET A 164 -9.60 -22.51 3.04
C MET A 164 -9.29 -21.02 3.22
N LEU A 165 -10.07 -20.32 4.05
CA LEU A 165 -9.83 -18.91 4.37
C LEU A 165 -8.58 -18.77 5.26
N ASP A 166 -8.38 -19.71 6.19
CA ASP A 166 -7.17 -19.76 7.01
C ASP A 166 -5.91 -19.96 6.14
N ALA A 167 -5.96 -20.89 5.18
CA ALA A 167 -4.86 -21.12 4.24
C ALA A 167 -4.54 -19.88 3.38
N PHE A 168 -5.59 -19.15 2.95
CA PHE A 168 -5.41 -17.89 2.22
C PHE A 168 -4.71 -16.82 3.07
N GLN A 169 -5.10 -16.70 4.34
CA GLN A 169 -4.46 -15.75 5.26
C GLN A 169 -2.97 -16.09 5.45
N GLU A 170 -2.62 -17.36 5.59
CA GLU A 170 -1.22 -17.80 5.69
C GLU A 170 -0.40 -17.43 4.45
N GLU A 171 -0.98 -17.54 3.25
CA GLU A 171 -0.31 -17.14 2.02
C GLU A 171 -0.07 -15.63 1.95
N VAL A 172 -1.05 -14.82 2.35
CA VAL A 172 -0.93 -13.36 2.40
C VAL A 172 0.11 -12.93 3.43
N ASP A 173 0.08 -13.52 4.63
CA ASP A 173 1.02 -13.24 5.71
C ASP A 173 2.46 -13.66 5.35
N ALA A 174 2.63 -14.68 4.50
CA ALA A 174 3.94 -15.07 4.00
C ALA A 174 4.53 -14.06 2.99
N LYS A 175 3.67 -13.41 2.20
CA LYS A 175 4.06 -12.44 1.16
C LYS A 175 4.34 -11.04 1.70
N TYR A 176 3.68 -10.66 2.79
CA TYR A 176 3.71 -9.29 3.30
C TYR A 176 3.98 -9.29 4.80
N GLN A 177 5.24 -9.03 5.18
CA GLN A 177 5.66 -9.00 6.56
C GLN A 177 6.35 -7.69 6.90
N ARG A 178 6.03 -7.18 8.09
CA ARG A 178 6.76 -6.07 8.71
C ARG A 178 7.09 -6.39 10.15
N SER A 179 8.32 -6.11 10.52
CA SER A 179 8.84 -6.32 11.87
C SER A 179 9.32 -5.01 12.45
N ILE A 180 8.68 -4.53 13.51
CA ILE A 180 9.12 -3.36 14.26
C ILE A 180 10.34 -3.76 15.08
N LEU A 181 11.48 -3.10 14.83
CA LEU A 181 12.73 -3.34 15.55
C LEU A 181 12.93 -2.37 16.72
N HIS A 182 12.39 -1.16 16.58
CA HIS A 182 12.43 -0.10 17.58
C HIS A 182 11.25 0.83 17.38
N GLU A 183 10.60 1.24 18.47
CA GLU A 183 9.54 2.23 18.49
C GLU A 183 9.62 3.00 19.82
N ASP A 184 9.73 4.32 19.74
CA ASP A 184 9.54 5.25 20.85
C ASP A 184 8.66 6.43 20.38
N ASP A 185 8.55 7.50 21.19
CA ASP A 185 7.69 8.64 20.88
C ASP A 185 8.16 9.46 19.66
N ASP A 186 9.43 9.33 19.25
CA ASP A 186 10.04 10.11 18.19
C ASP A 186 10.33 9.27 16.94
N ILE A 187 10.79 8.02 17.11
CA ILE A 187 11.39 7.21 16.05
C ILE A 187 10.77 5.82 15.97
N LEU A 188 10.52 5.38 14.73
CA LEU A 188 10.15 4.00 14.39
C LEU A 188 11.19 3.42 13.43
N VAL A 189 11.69 2.22 13.73
CA VAL A 189 12.55 1.43 12.84
C VAL A 189 11.88 0.10 12.56
N MET A 190 11.76 -0.25 11.28
CA MET A 190 11.13 -1.50 10.87
C MET A 190 11.86 -2.18 9.71
N ASP A 191 11.75 -3.49 9.67
CA ASP A 191 12.06 -4.32 8.51
C ASP A 191 10.79 -4.58 7.70
N SER A 192 10.91 -4.52 6.38
CA SER A 192 9.85 -4.79 5.41
C SER A 192 10.27 -5.92 4.48
N PHE A 193 9.47 -6.98 4.44
CA PHE A 193 9.58 -8.09 3.49
C PHE A 193 8.28 -8.14 2.69
N LEU A 194 8.29 -7.55 1.50
CA LEU A 194 7.10 -7.39 0.66
C LEU A 194 7.34 -8.09 -0.67
N ASP A 195 6.42 -8.96 -1.06
CA ASP A 195 6.51 -9.72 -2.30
C ASP A 195 6.77 -8.82 -3.53
N GLY A 196 7.72 -9.24 -4.37
CA GLY A 196 8.16 -8.49 -5.55
C GLY A 196 9.07 -7.28 -5.27
N LEU A 197 9.40 -6.98 -4.01
CA LEU A 197 10.31 -5.90 -3.62
C LEU A 197 11.51 -6.44 -2.81
N PRO A 198 12.70 -5.83 -2.94
CA PRO A 198 13.83 -6.20 -2.10
C PRO A 198 13.50 -5.89 -0.63
N PRO A 199 13.95 -6.72 0.32
CA PRO A 199 13.70 -6.45 1.73
C PRO A 199 14.47 -5.22 2.19
N THR A 200 13.85 -4.40 3.03
CA THR A 200 14.45 -3.14 3.50
C THR A 200 14.33 -2.97 5.00
N ARG A 201 15.25 -2.19 5.57
CA ARG A 201 15.14 -1.62 6.91
C ARG A 201 15.01 -0.11 6.79
N SER A 202 13.92 0.42 7.31
CA SER A 202 13.58 1.84 7.22
C SER A 202 13.47 2.49 8.59
N LEU A 203 13.84 3.77 8.65
CA LEU A 203 13.68 4.66 9.80
C LEU A 203 12.68 5.75 9.46
N HIS A 204 11.73 5.97 10.37
CA HIS A 204 10.66 6.95 10.26
C HIS A 204 10.61 7.80 11.52
N PHE A 205 10.09 9.02 11.41
CA PHE A 205 9.66 9.78 12.58
C PHE A 205 8.17 9.56 12.81
N VAL A 206 7.77 9.41 14.07
CA VAL A 206 6.41 9.03 14.45
C VAL A 206 5.38 10.10 14.05
N ASP A 207 5.78 11.37 14.03
CA ASP A 207 4.92 12.49 13.61
C ASP A 207 4.69 12.56 12.08
N ARG A 208 5.51 11.85 11.28
CA ARG A 208 5.49 11.86 9.81
C ARG A 208 5.86 10.49 9.22
N LEU A 209 5.14 9.46 9.65
CA LEU A 209 5.29 8.06 9.22
C LEU A 209 5.33 7.87 7.70
N GLU A 210 4.66 8.71 6.91
CA GLU A 210 4.67 8.68 5.45
C GLU A 210 6.03 9.05 4.83
N LEU A 211 6.95 9.61 5.61
CA LEU A 211 8.27 10.03 5.18
C LEU A 211 9.34 9.10 5.73
N VAL A 212 9.89 8.26 4.85
CA VAL A 212 11.11 7.48 5.10
C VAL A 212 12.28 8.46 5.30
N GLN A 213 12.88 8.46 6.50
CA GLN A 213 14.04 9.30 6.80
C GLN A 213 15.36 8.64 6.36
N SER A 214 15.40 7.31 6.40
CA SER A 214 16.54 6.53 5.95
C SER A 214 16.11 5.11 5.64
N GLU A 215 16.70 4.51 4.61
CA GLU A 215 16.40 3.14 4.21
C GLU A 215 17.67 2.44 3.72
N VAL A 216 17.78 1.15 4.05
CA VAL A 216 18.82 0.27 3.55
C VAL A 216 18.21 -1.03 3.05
N LEU A 217 18.91 -1.67 2.12
CA LEU A 217 18.57 -3.02 1.67
C LEU A 217 19.01 -4.04 2.72
N LEU A 218 18.28 -5.15 2.77
CA LEU A 218 18.60 -6.31 3.59
C LEU A 218 18.96 -7.50 2.69
N ASN A 219 19.70 -8.44 3.23
CA ASN A 219 19.83 -9.79 2.68
C ASN A 219 18.65 -10.66 3.15
N GLU A 220 18.49 -11.84 2.57
CA GLU A 220 17.43 -12.79 2.95
C GLU A 220 17.47 -13.20 4.43
N ASP A 221 18.64 -13.17 5.06
CA ASP A 221 18.84 -13.46 6.48
C ASP A 221 18.56 -12.27 7.41
N GLY A 222 18.13 -11.13 6.88
CA GLY A 222 17.85 -9.89 7.62
C GLY A 222 19.10 -9.09 8.00
N SER A 223 20.30 -9.53 7.59
CA SER A 223 21.51 -8.72 7.69
C SER A 223 21.47 -7.55 6.70
N ILE A 224 22.20 -6.48 6.98
CA ILE A 224 22.21 -5.30 6.12
C ILE A 224 23.05 -5.59 4.87
N ASN A 225 22.47 -5.31 3.71
CA ASN A 225 23.20 -5.25 2.45
C ASN A 225 23.86 -3.87 2.32
N ASP A 226 25.19 -3.85 2.33
CA ASP A 226 26.02 -2.64 2.23
C ASP A 226 26.68 -2.47 0.86
N THR A 227 26.33 -3.32 -0.11
CA THR A 227 26.85 -3.25 -1.49
C THR A 227 26.01 -2.37 -2.39
N GLU A 228 24.74 -2.13 -2.04
CA GLU A 228 23.79 -1.36 -2.84
C GLU A 228 23.10 -0.26 -2.03
N LEU A 229 22.70 0.81 -2.72
CA LEU A 229 21.94 1.91 -2.14
C LEU A 229 20.45 1.72 -2.41
N ALA A 230 19.63 1.75 -1.35
CA ALA A 230 18.18 1.65 -1.47
C ALA A 230 17.57 2.89 -2.18
N LEU A 231 17.97 4.08 -1.75
CA LEU A 231 17.34 5.34 -2.15
C LEU A 231 18.01 5.97 -3.38
N ASP A 232 17.21 6.34 -4.37
CA ASP A 232 17.69 6.97 -5.60
C ASP A 232 18.38 8.32 -5.36
N VAL A 233 17.96 9.07 -4.33
CA VAL A 233 18.66 10.31 -3.93
C VAL A 233 20.10 10.04 -3.51
N HIS A 234 20.35 8.93 -2.80
CA HIS A 234 21.71 8.54 -2.43
C HIS A 234 22.52 8.10 -3.67
N LYS A 235 21.91 7.35 -4.60
CA LYS A 235 22.53 7.00 -5.88
C LYS A 235 22.91 8.26 -6.66
N GLY A 236 22.02 9.25 -6.71
CA GLY A 236 22.24 10.55 -7.37
C GLY A 236 23.40 11.34 -6.75
N LEU A 237 23.52 11.35 -5.42
CA LEU A 237 24.66 11.98 -4.75
C LEU A 237 26.00 11.34 -5.14
N CYS A 238 26.03 10.03 -5.36
CA CYS A 238 27.23 9.32 -5.82
C CYS A 238 27.63 9.70 -7.26
N VAL A 239 26.69 10.10 -8.13
CA VAL A 239 27.01 10.52 -9.51
C VAL A 239 28.01 11.68 -9.52
N GLY A 240 27.88 12.63 -8.59
CA GLY A 240 28.80 13.76 -8.47
C GLY A 240 30.27 13.35 -8.24
N LEU A 241 30.51 12.18 -7.66
CA LEU A 241 31.86 11.66 -7.43
C LEU A 241 32.51 11.14 -8.70
N THR A 242 31.72 10.69 -9.68
CA THR A 242 32.25 10.26 -10.99
C THR A 242 32.82 11.44 -11.81
N LEU A 243 32.43 12.68 -11.46
CA LEU A 243 32.96 13.90 -12.05
C LEU A 243 34.35 14.29 -11.48
N LEU A 244 34.80 13.65 -10.40
CA LEU A 244 36.11 13.88 -9.84
C LEU A 244 37.16 13.10 -10.62
N ARG A 245 38.31 13.73 -10.92
CA ARG A 245 39.43 13.05 -11.59
C ARG A 245 39.92 11.88 -10.74
N THR A 246 40.13 10.72 -11.35
CA THR A 246 40.53 9.45 -10.73
C THR A 246 41.77 9.59 -9.84
N GLU A 247 42.72 10.44 -10.25
CA GLU A 247 43.94 10.77 -9.51
C GLU A 247 43.70 11.44 -8.14
N ARG A 248 42.48 11.90 -7.82
CA ARG A 248 42.13 12.51 -6.53
C ARG A 248 41.29 11.61 -5.63
N LEU A 249 40.87 10.43 -6.10
CA LEU A 249 40.00 9.53 -5.34
C LEU A 249 40.73 8.85 -4.18
N HIS A 250 42.01 8.53 -4.34
CA HIS A 250 42.81 7.79 -3.35
C HIS A 250 43.05 8.54 -2.02
N ASN A 251 42.79 9.85 -1.96
CA ASN A 251 42.92 10.70 -0.77
C ASN A 251 41.66 11.54 -0.49
N LEU A 252 40.52 11.17 -1.09
CA LEU A 252 39.29 11.92 -0.97
C LEU A 252 38.73 11.83 0.45
N ARG A 253 38.51 12.99 1.09
CA ARG A 253 37.82 13.10 2.38
C ARG A 253 36.42 13.65 2.14
N ILE A 254 35.41 12.85 2.44
CA ILE A 254 34.01 13.23 2.28
C ILE A 254 33.45 13.57 3.66
N GLY A 255 33.00 14.82 3.82
CA GLY A 255 32.18 15.23 4.96
C GLY A 255 30.71 15.09 4.59
N LEU A 256 29.98 14.28 5.36
CA LEU A 256 28.55 14.05 5.14
C LEU A 256 27.77 14.66 6.30
N LEU A 257 26.99 15.72 6.02
CA LEU A 257 26.19 16.41 7.02
C LEU A 257 24.72 16.00 6.84
N GLY A 258 24.15 15.30 7.81
CA GLY A 258 22.73 14.94 7.83
C GLY A 258 22.31 13.93 6.76
N ALA A 259 22.79 12.68 6.83
CA ALA A 259 22.47 11.63 5.86
C ALA A 259 21.65 10.46 6.42
N GLY A 260 20.98 10.66 7.56
CA GLY A 260 20.34 9.57 8.29
C GLY A 260 21.35 8.47 8.62
N ARG A 261 21.07 7.23 8.22
CA ARG A 261 22.00 6.09 8.36
C ARG A 261 23.11 6.14 7.29
N GLY A 262 24.05 7.07 7.44
CA GLY A 262 25.21 7.24 6.53
C GLY A 262 26.19 6.06 6.42
N GLY A 263 25.90 4.91 7.05
CA GLY A 263 26.74 3.70 7.04
C GLY A 263 26.79 3.01 5.68
N SER A 264 25.66 2.83 4.99
CA SER A 264 25.64 2.23 3.64
C SER A 264 26.31 3.14 2.61
N PHE A 265 26.21 4.46 2.79
CA PHE A 265 26.95 5.42 1.97
C PHE A 265 28.46 5.24 2.11
N ARG A 266 28.96 5.02 3.33
CA ARG A 266 30.39 4.80 3.58
C ARG A 266 30.92 3.56 2.86
N THR A 267 30.24 2.41 2.96
CA THR A 267 30.69 1.17 2.30
C THR A 267 30.59 1.29 0.78
N PHE A 268 29.48 1.84 0.27
CA PHE A 268 29.28 2.03 -1.17
C PHE A 268 30.33 2.95 -1.81
N LEU A 269 30.72 4.02 -1.12
CA LEU A 269 31.81 4.89 -1.56
C LEU A 269 33.15 4.15 -1.63
N THR A 270 33.44 3.28 -0.65
CA THR A 270 34.68 2.52 -0.63
C THR A 270 34.73 1.40 -1.67
N SER A 271 33.59 0.82 -2.06
CA SER A 271 33.54 -0.24 -3.07
C SER A 271 33.48 0.30 -4.50
N THR A 272 32.76 1.40 -4.73
CA THR A 272 32.50 1.93 -6.09
C THR A 272 33.55 2.95 -6.54
N CYS A 273 34.17 3.72 -5.62
CA CYS A 273 35.27 4.64 -5.97
C CYS A 273 36.67 3.98 -5.90
N ALA A 274 36.77 2.71 -5.52
CA ALA A 274 38.02 1.95 -5.52
C ALA A 274 38.21 1.05 -6.77
N ALA A 275 37.21 0.99 -7.65
CA ALA A 275 37.29 0.38 -8.98
C ALA A 275 37.57 1.45 -10.05
#